data_AF-A0A6C0E206-F1
#
_entry.id   AF-A0A6C0E206-F1
#
_cell.length_a   1.000
_cell.length_b   1.000
_cell.length_c   1.000
_cell.angle_alpha   90.00
_cell.angle_beta   90.00
_cell.angle_gamma   90.00
#
_symmetry.space_group_name_H-M   'P 1'
#
loop_
_entity.id
_entity.type
_entity.pdbx_description
1 polymer ?
#
loop_
_entity_poly.entity_id
_entity_poly.type
_entity_poly.pdbx_seq_one_letter_code
_entity_poly.pdbx_strand_id
1 'polypeptide(L)'
;MINSSILLTVLLGIFAGLIGGSLGQSGAETMLPGLLILGIVPNFKVAAGTVLLTILPPLSLLAIYQYYKRNELQIPTALILMVSYFFAAYFGAYFTKFVTSSTLETVSGIYFICIGLFFLWNSVTGTFGENGINHVHSSGFKLLFK
;
A
#
# COMPACT_ATOMS: atom_id res chain seq x y z
N MET A 1 4.51 22.09 4.63
CA MET A 1 3.65 20.89 4.83
C MET A 1 3.50 20.04 3.56
N ILE A 2 3.63 20.60 2.33
CA ILE A 2 3.54 19.83 1.07
C ILE A 2 4.81 18.99 0.78
N ASN A 3 6.01 19.51 1.11
CA ASN A 3 7.28 18.82 0.78
C ASN A 3 7.52 17.54 1.60
N SER A 4 7.05 17.50 2.85
CA SER A 4 7.22 16.34 3.73
C SER A 4 6.46 15.12 3.20
N SER A 5 5.24 15.32 2.68
CA SER A 5 4.43 14.23 2.11
C SER A 5 5.04 13.67 0.82
N ILE A 6 5.67 14.51 -0.01
CA ILE A 6 6.35 14.07 -1.23
C ILE A 6 7.54 13.18 -0.89
N LEU A 7 8.40 13.61 0.04
CA LEU A 7 9.56 12.83 0.48
C LEU A 7 9.13 11.46 1.05
N LEU A 8 8.10 11.45 1.91
CA LEU A 8 7.55 10.21 2.47
C LEU A 8 6.96 9.30 1.39
N THR A 9 6.29 9.87 0.37
CA THR A 9 5.75 9.10 -0.76
C THR A 9 6.85 8.47 -1.59
N VAL A 10 7.95 9.20 -1.86
CA VAL A 10 9.12 8.66 -2.57
C VAL A 10 9.77 7.53 -1.77
N LEU A 11 10.01 7.74 -0.48
CA LEU A 11 10.59 6.72 0.39
C LEU A 11 9.70 5.48 0.47
N LEU A 12 8.38 5.65 0.58
CA LEU A 12 7.44 4.55 0.56
C LEU A 12 7.46 3.81 -0.78
N GLY A 13 7.49 4.52 -1.90
CA GLY A 13 7.58 3.93 -3.23
C GLY A 13 8.88 3.13 -3.43
N ILE A 14 10.01 3.64 -2.96
CA ILE A 14 11.29 2.92 -2.99
C ILE A 14 11.23 1.66 -2.13
N PHE A 15 10.73 1.77 -0.89
CA PHE A 15 10.62 0.64 0.02
C PHE A 15 9.69 -0.46 -0.52
N ALA A 16 8.50 -0.06 -1.00
CA ALA A 16 7.56 -0.96 -1.65
C ALA A 16 8.15 -1.58 -2.92
N GLY A 17 8.94 -0.83 -3.69
CA GLY A 17 9.64 -1.32 -4.87
C GLY A 17 10.68 -2.38 -4.54
N LEU A 18 11.55 -2.12 -3.57
CA LEU A 18 12.56 -3.08 -3.14
C LEU A 18 11.93 -4.39 -2.66
N ILE A 19 10.88 -4.32 -1.84
CA ILE A 19 10.17 -5.51 -1.36
C ILE A 19 9.41 -6.20 -2.49
N GLY A 20 8.55 -5.47 -3.21
CA GLY A 20 7.73 -6.01 -4.29
C GLY A 20 8.55 -6.64 -5.40
N GLY A 21 9.63 -5.96 -5.83
CA GLY A 21 10.58 -6.49 -6.80
C GLY A 21 11.32 -7.74 -6.32
N SER A 22 11.73 -7.79 -5.04
CA SER A 22 12.43 -8.96 -4.48
C SER A 22 11.50 -10.17 -4.33
N LEU A 23 10.25 -9.94 -3.92
CA LEU A 23 9.28 -11.00 -3.64
C LEU A 23 8.43 -11.38 -4.87
N GLY A 24 8.58 -10.66 -6.00
CA GLY A 24 7.79 -10.88 -7.21
C GLY A 24 6.33 -10.43 -7.09
N GLN A 25 6.05 -9.47 -6.23
CA GLN A 25 4.71 -8.94 -5.94
C GLN A 25 4.55 -7.51 -6.48
N SER A 26 3.31 -7.04 -6.59
CA SER A 26 3.02 -5.72 -7.15
C SER A 26 3.42 -4.54 -6.24
N GLY A 27 3.73 -4.81 -4.96
CA GLY A 27 4.03 -3.81 -3.96
C GLY A 27 2.79 -3.09 -3.40
N ALA A 28 1.59 -3.36 -3.93
CA ALA A 28 0.33 -2.83 -3.43
C ALA A 28 0.17 -3.09 -1.92
N GLU A 29 0.56 -4.28 -1.49
CA GLU A 29 0.43 -4.77 -0.14
C GLU A 29 1.29 -3.94 0.84
N THR A 30 2.38 -3.33 0.36
CA THR A 30 3.20 -2.39 1.15
C THR A 30 2.67 -0.96 1.03
N MET A 31 2.32 -0.52 -0.18
CA MET A 31 1.89 0.87 -0.42
C MET A 31 0.60 1.20 0.31
N LEU A 32 -0.36 0.28 0.33
CA LEU A 32 -1.67 0.52 0.93
C LEU A 32 -1.60 0.84 2.43
N PRO A 33 -1.00 0.00 3.30
CA PRO A 33 -0.83 0.35 4.71
C PRO A 33 0.13 1.53 4.90
N GLY A 34 1.19 1.65 4.09
CA GLY A 34 2.13 2.77 4.18
C GLY A 34 1.49 4.14 3.95
N LEU A 35 0.60 4.24 2.94
CA LEU A 35 -0.15 5.47 2.67
C LEU A 35 -1.06 5.88 3.84
N LEU A 36 -1.63 4.90 4.55
CA LEU A 36 -2.51 5.11 5.69
C LEU A 36 -1.73 5.47 6.96
N ILE A 37 -0.67 4.72 7.27
CA ILE A 37 0.18 4.95 8.45
C ILE A 37 0.86 6.31 8.38
N LEU A 38 1.36 6.69 7.20
CA LEU A 38 2.04 7.96 6.98
C LEU A 38 1.08 9.14 6.81
N GLY A 39 -0.24 8.91 6.82
CA GLY A 39 -1.25 9.96 6.65
C GLY A 39 -1.14 10.70 5.31
N ILE A 40 -0.58 10.06 4.28
CA ILE A 40 -0.42 10.64 2.94
C ILE A 40 -1.79 10.78 2.26
N VAL A 41 -2.70 9.84 2.56
CA VAL A 41 -4.08 9.83 2.05
C VAL A 41 -5.08 9.84 3.20
N PRO A 42 -6.28 10.42 3.00
CA PRO A 42 -7.23 10.66 4.08
C PRO A 42 -7.95 9.39 4.55
N ASN A 43 -8.11 8.39 3.66
CA ASN A 43 -8.85 7.17 4.00
C ASN A 43 -8.48 5.95 3.15
N PHE A 44 -8.96 4.79 3.59
CA PHE A 44 -8.71 3.50 2.94
C PHE A 44 -9.18 3.47 1.48
N LYS A 45 -10.32 4.06 1.14
CA LYS A 45 -10.84 4.05 -0.24
C LYS A 45 -9.93 4.85 -1.18
N VAL A 46 -9.50 6.03 -0.72
CA VAL A 46 -8.54 6.87 -1.46
C VAL A 46 -7.18 6.17 -1.59
N ALA A 47 -6.73 5.49 -0.53
CA ALA A 47 -5.51 4.69 -0.56
C ALA A 47 -5.60 3.57 -1.63
N ALA A 48 -6.69 2.81 -1.62
CA ALA A 48 -6.94 1.70 -2.54
C ALA A 48 -6.99 2.18 -4.00
N GLY A 49 -7.75 3.23 -4.27
CA GLY A 49 -7.79 3.82 -5.61
C GLY A 49 -6.41 4.33 -6.06
N THR A 50 -5.69 5.03 -5.18
CA THR A 50 -4.35 5.57 -5.48
C THR A 50 -3.36 4.45 -5.84
N VAL A 51 -3.33 3.36 -5.07
CA VAL A 51 -2.49 2.19 -5.36
C VAL A 51 -2.88 1.51 -6.66
N LEU A 52 -4.18 1.40 -6.96
CA LEU A 52 -4.64 0.84 -8.23
C LEU A 52 -4.20 1.67 -9.44
N LEU A 53 -4.13 2.99 -9.29
CA LEU A 53 -3.60 3.88 -10.33
C LEU A 53 -2.07 3.76 -10.45
N THR A 54 -1.36 3.52 -9.35
CA THR A 54 0.09 3.27 -9.32
C THR A 54 0.47 2.02 -10.10
N ILE A 55 -0.32 0.94 -9.98
CA ILE A 55 -0.06 -0.33 -10.66
C ILE A 55 -0.63 -0.24 -12.07
N LEU A 56 0.27 -0.36 -13.04
CA LEU A 56 0.06 0.03 -14.44
C LEU A 56 -1.29 -0.43 -15.04
N PRO A 57 -2.06 0.46 -15.69
CA PRO A 57 -3.28 0.10 -16.42
C PRO A 57 -2.91 -0.62 -17.73
N PRO A 58 -3.26 -1.91 -17.90
CA PRO A 58 -4.62 -2.28 -18.34
C PRO A 58 -5.42 -3.10 -17.31
N LEU A 59 -4.77 -3.71 -16.32
CA LEU A 59 -5.41 -4.62 -15.36
C LEU A 59 -6.38 -3.90 -14.40
N SER A 60 -6.08 -2.64 -14.08
CA SER A 60 -6.83 -1.83 -13.09
C SER A 60 -7.76 -0.78 -13.72
N LEU A 61 -7.87 -0.71 -15.06
CA LEU A 61 -8.50 0.43 -15.75
C LEU A 61 -9.98 0.66 -15.36
N LEU A 62 -10.79 -0.40 -15.30
CA LEU A 62 -12.20 -0.29 -14.90
C LEU A 62 -12.36 0.08 -13.42
N ALA A 63 -11.47 -0.43 -12.56
CA ALA A 63 -11.47 -0.09 -11.15
C ALA A 63 -11.07 1.39 -10.96
N ILE A 64 -9.98 1.83 -11.59
CA ILE A 64 -9.55 3.24 -11.62
C ILE A 64 -10.70 4.13 -12.09
N TYR A 65 -11.42 3.74 -13.14
CA TYR A 65 -12.57 4.53 -13.61
C TYR A 65 -13.64 4.71 -12.53
N GLN A 66 -13.94 3.66 -11.76
CA GLN A 66 -14.88 3.74 -10.64
C GLN A 66 -14.36 4.63 -9.50
N TYR A 67 -13.09 4.52 -9.13
CA TYR A 67 -12.48 5.37 -8.09
C TYR A 67 -12.37 6.83 -8.54
N TYR A 68 -12.06 7.06 -9.82
CA TYR A 68 -12.03 8.38 -10.43
C TYR A 68 -13.41 9.05 -10.36
N LYS A 69 -14.47 8.31 -10.71
CA LYS A 69 -15.85 8.79 -10.58
C LYS A 69 -16.24 9.18 -9.16
N ARG A 70 -15.64 8.57 -8.15
CA ARG A 70 -15.91 8.83 -6.73
C ARG A 70 -14.99 9.88 -6.10
N ASN A 71 -14.08 10.48 -6.87
CA ASN A 71 -12.99 11.33 -6.36
C ASN A 71 -12.12 10.62 -5.30
N GLU A 72 -11.98 9.31 -5.41
CA GLU A 72 -11.22 8.46 -4.48
C GLU A 72 -9.80 8.18 -5.02
N LEU A 73 -9.21 9.12 -5.75
CA LEU A 73 -7.87 9.01 -6.35
C LEU A 73 -7.02 10.23 -6.03
N GLN A 74 -5.80 9.99 -5.52
CA GLN A 74 -4.75 11.00 -5.48
C GLN A 74 -3.74 10.77 -6.60
N ILE A 75 -4.02 11.35 -7.76
CA ILE A 75 -3.21 11.20 -8.97
C ILE A 75 -1.73 11.59 -8.75
N PRO A 76 -1.40 12.73 -8.09
CA PRO A 76 0.01 13.10 -7.88
C PRO A 76 0.77 12.05 -7.07
N THR A 77 0.16 11.56 -5.98
CA THR A 77 0.73 10.51 -5.12
C THR A 77 0.93 9.21 -5.89
N ALA A 78 -0.04 8.80 -6.70
CA ALA A 78 0.05 7.60 -7.52
C ALA A 78 1.22 7.66 -8.52
N LEU A 79 1.40 8.80 -9.20
CA LEU A 79 2.49 8.98 -10.16
C LEU A 79 3.86 8.95 -9.50
N ILE A 80 4.01 9.58 -8.33
CA ILE A 80 5.27 9.55 -7.57
C ILE A 80 5.59 8.13 -7.11
N LEU A 81 4.59 7.42 -6.58
CA LEU A 81 4.76 6.01 -6.19
C LEU A 81 5.15 5.16 -7.39
N MET A 82 4.50 5.35 -8.55
CA MET A 82 4.74 4.58 -9.76
C MET A 82 6.20 4.70 -10.22
N VAL A 83 6.69 5.94 -10.32
CA VAL A 83 8.07 6.20 -10.76
C VAL A 83 9.08 5.67 -9.73
N SER A 84 8.85 5.93 -8.45
CA SER A 84 9.76 5.50 -7.38
C SER A 84 9.82 3.97 -7.26
N TYR A 85 8.65 3.31 -7.35
CA TYR A 85 8.52 1.86 -7.37
C TYR A 85 9.21 1.25 -8.58
N PHE A 86 9.00 1.79 -9.77
CA PHE A 86 9.54 1.25 -11.02
C PHE A 86 11.05 1.08 -10.97
N PHE A 87 11.78 2.10 -10.53
CA PHE A 87 13.25 2.02 -10.41
C PHE A 87 13.69 1.11 -9.25
N ALA A 88 13.02 1.18 -8.10
CA ALA A 88 13.40 0.39 -6.94
C ALA A 88 13.11 -1.12 -7.11
N ALA A 89 12.03 -1.47 -7.82
CA ALA A 89 11.67 -2.86 -8.10
C ALA A 89 12.72 -3.59 -8.92
N TYR A 90 13.39 -2.90 -9.85
CA TYR A 90 14.54 -3.45 -10.57
C TYR A 90 15.66 -3.88 -9.61
N PHE A 91 16.03 -3.03 -8.65
CA PHE A 91 17.06 -3.36 -7.67
C PHE A 91 16.62 -4.48 -6.73
N GLY A 92 15.36 -4.46 -6.27
CA GLY A 92 14.80 -5.55 -5.46
C GLY A 92 14.91 -6.90 -6.17
N ALA A 93 14.44 -6.96 -7.42
CA ALA A 93 14.55 -8.16 -8.25
C ALA A 93 16.02 -8.56 -8.47
N TYR A 94 16.93 -7.61 -8.66
CA TYR A 94 18.35 -7.90 -8.83
C TYR A 94 18.98 -8.58 -7.59
N PHE A 95 18.60 -8.16 -6.38
CA PHE A 95 19.13 -8.74 -5.13
C PHE A 95 18.74 -10.20 -4.92
N THR A 96 17.65 -10.68 -5.55
CA THR A 96 17.20 -12.07 -5.43
C THR A 96 18.26 -13.08 -5.90
N LYS A 97 19.21 -12.68 -6.75
CA LYS A 97 20.33 -13.52 -7.22
C LYS A 97 21.22 -14.05 -6.09
N PHE A 98 21.26 -13.34 -4.96
CA PHE A 98 22.10 -13.69 -3.80
C PHE A 98 21.31 -14.41 -2.71
N VAL A 99 20.02 -14.69 -2.93
CA VAL A 99 19.09 -15.24 -1.94
C VAL A 99 18.53 -16.56 -2.45
N THR A 100 18.38 -17.54 -1.56
CA THR A 100 17.81 -18.84 -1.94
C THR A 100 16.29 -18.76 -2.09
N SER A 101 15.71 -19.60 -2.96
CA SER A 101 14.25 -19.67 -3.15
C SER A 101 13.51 -19.95 -1.84
N SER A 102 14.03 -20.84 -0.99
CA SER A 102 13.45 -21.16 0.31
C SER A 102 13.37 -19.93 1.23
N THR A 103 14.39 -19.07 1.21
CA THR A 103 14.38 -17.81 1.96
C THR A 103 13.32 -16.85 1.40
N LEU A 104 13.21 -16.70 0.08
CA LEU A 104 12.22 -15.82 -0.55
C LEU A 104 10.78 -16.26 -0.23
N GLU A 105 10.49 -17.57 -0.28
CA GLU A 105 9.19 -18.12 0.08
C GLU A 105 8.86 -17.89 1.57
N THR A 106 9.83 -18.13 2.45
CA THR A 106 9.66 -17.92 3.89
C THR A 106 9.41 -16.46 4.23
N VAL A 107 10.19 -15.54 3.65
CA VAL A 107 10.03 -14.10 3.86
C VAL A 107 8.68 -13.62 3.32
N SER A 108 8.25 -14.13 2.16
CA SER A 108 6.92 -13.81 1.60
C SER A 108 5.78 -14.23 2.53
N GLY A 109 5.87 -15.43 3.12
CA GLY A 109 4.87 -15.91 4.07
C GLY A 109 4.79 -15.04 5.33
N ILE A 110 5.94 -14.73 5.95
CA ILE A 110 6.01 -13.85 7.12
C ILE A 110 5.46 -12.46 6.77
N TYR A 111 5.87 -11.92 5.62
CA TYR A 111 5.43 -10.62 5.13
C TYR A 111 3.90 -10.54 5.02
N PHE A 112 3.26 -11.54 4.40
CA PHE A 112 1.80 -11.57 4.30
C PHE A 112 1.08 -11.71 5.65
N ILE A 113 1.63 -12.49 6.58
CA ILE A 113 1.08 -12.57 7.93
C ILE A 113 1.12 -11.20 8.61
N CYS A 114 2.24 -10.48 8.50
CA CYS A 114 2.36 -9.13 9.07
C CYS A 114 1.35 -8.15 8.45
N ILE A 115 1.21 -8.14 7.13
CA ILE A 115 0.24 -7.27 6.44
C ILE A 115 -1.20 -7.63 6.82
N GLY A 116 -1.53 -8.92 6.87
CA GLY A 116 -2.86 -9.40 7.27
C GLY A 116 -3.22 -9.00 8.70
N LEU A 117 -2.29 -9.19 9.64
CA LEU A 117 -2.47 -8.77 11.03
C LEU A 117 -2.66 -7.26 11.15
N PHE A 118 -1.90 -6.46 10.40
CA PHE A 118 -2.09 -5.00 10.36
C PHE A 118 -3.51 -4.62 9.92
N PHE A 119 -4.02 -5.20 8.83
CA PHE A 119 -5.36 -4.86 8.35
C PHE A 119 -6.47 -5.32 9.30
N LEU A 120 -6.35 -6.51 9.89
CA LEU A 120 -7.30 -6.97 10.90
C LEU A 120 -7.33 -6.04 12.11
N TRP A 121 -6.15 -5.64 12.59
CA TRP A 121 -6.05 -4.71 13.70
C TRP A 121 -6.58 -3.31 13.35
N ASN A 122 -6.24 -2.78 12.18
CA ASN A 122 -6.73 -1.48 11.73
C ASN A 122 -8.25 -1.48 11.49
N SER A 123 -8.82 -2.62 11.05
CA SER A 123 -10.26 -2.76 10.88
C SER A 123 -11.03 -2.70 12.21
N VAL A 124 -10.44 -3.16 13.31
CA VAL A 124 -11.07 -3.12 14.64
C VAL A 124 -10.86 -1.76 15.31
N THR A 125 -9.67 -1.19 15.15
CA THR A 125 -9.28 0.03 15.85
C THR A 125 -9.61 1.31 15.09
N GLY A 126 -9.79 1.27 13.77
CA GLY A 126 -9.98 2.46 12.94
C GLY A 126 -8.84 3.48 13.05
N THR A 127 -7.65 3.06 13.47
CA THR A 127 -6.56 3.99 13.85
C THR A 127 -6.03 4.78 12.65
N PHE A 128 -6.02 4.17 11.46
CA PHE A 128 -5.52 4.78 10.24
C PHE A 128 -6.59 4.81 9.15
N GLY A 129 -6.82 5.99 8.55
CA GLY A 129 -7.68 6.15 7.38
C GLY A 129 -9.12 6.63 7.64
N GLU A 130 -9.42 7.17 8.81
CA GLU A 130 -10.51 8.13 9.01
C GLU A 130 -9.88 9.38 9.65
N ASN A 131 -10.40 10.57 9.36
CA ASN A 131 -9.80 11.86 9.73
C ASN A 131 -9.48 12.00 11.24
N GLY A 132 -8.30 11.54 11.65
CA GLY A 132 -7.76 11.65 13.00
C GLY A 132 -8.04 10.44 13.90
N ILE A 133 -7.17 10.29 14.90
CA ILE A 133 -7.02 9.21 15.89
C ILE A 133 -8.29 8.98 16.76
N ASN A 134 -9.40 9.67 16.48
CA ASN A 134 -10.56 9.81 17.38
C ASN A 134 -11.83 9.07 16.94
N HIS A 135 -11.82 8.36 15.81
CA HIS A 135 -12.94 7.52 15.40
C HIS A 135 -12.57 6.03 15.46
N VAL A 136 -12.34 5.55 16.68
CA VAL A 136 -12.19 4.11 16.92
C VAL A 136 -13.52 3.42 16.62
N HIS A 137 -13.57 2.63 15.54
CA HIS A 137 -14.74 1.82 15.17
C HIS A 137 -14.89 0.61 16.10
N SER A 138 -15.13 0.87 17.40
CA SER A 138 -15.32 -0.13 18.47
C SER A 138 -16.41 -1.17 18.16
N SER A 139 -17.26 -0.89 17.17
CA SER A 139 -18.37 -1.73 16.70
C SER A 139 -17.95 -2.87 15.76
N GLY A 140 -16.78 -2.79 15.10
CA GLY A 140 -16.44 -3.64 13.94
C GLY A 140 -16.31 -5.12 14.27
N PHE A 141 -15.69 -5.46 15.41
CA PHE A 141 -15.48 -6.85 15.82
C PHE A 141 -16.78 -7.57 16.22
N LYS A 142 -17.77 -6.84 16.77
CA LYS A 142 -19.08 -7.41 17.15
C LYS A 142 -19.96 -7.76 15.94
N LEU A 143 -19.70 -7.17 14.78
CA LEU A 143 -20.42 -7.43 13.53
C LEU A 143 -19.86 -8.62 12.74
N LEU A 144 -18.61 -9.02 12.97
CA LEU A 144 -17.99 -10.18 12.30
C LEU A 144 -18.52 -11.54 12.80
N PHE A 145 -19.15 -11.58 13.98
CA PHE A 145 -19.66 -12.78 14.62
C PHE A 145 -21.19 -12.76 14.82
N LYS A 146 -21.91 -11.94 14.06
CA LYS A 146 -23.37 -11.87 14.08
C LYS A 146 -23.94 -12.23 12.72
#